data_AF-A0A1Y5MQX0-F1
#
_entry.id   AF-A0A1Y5MQX0-F1
#
_cell.length_a   1.000
_cell.length_b   1.000
_cell.length_c   1.000
_cell.angle_alpha   90.00
_cell.angle_beta   90.00
_cell.angle_gamma   90.00
#
_symmetry.space_group_name_H-M   'P 1'
#
loop_
_entity.id
_entity.type
_entity.pdbx_description
1 polymer ?
#
loop_
_entity_poly.entity_id
_entity_poly.type
_entity_poly.pdbx_seq_one_letter_code
_entity_poly.pdbx_strand_id
1 'polypeptide(L)'
;MIDVKIDFEELEKDVIYADKFGEYKPKNIIEKVYGYLSKKLNLPLRFGPDGFKDFFWLIRYKEWEEYREVDEWGSYEEYLQEKSENSQYGLKNKFGIRDDMTIHFLNFNKFKQKYKNIANDLLVLLNDVISETAKYSTDNGNDLLNITIVIES
;
A
#
# COMPACT_ATOMS: atom_id res chain seq x y z
N MET A 1 -14.96 5.18 -3.64
CA MET A 1 -13.63 5.82 -3.63
C MET A 1 -13.24 6.24 -2.21
N ILE A 2 -11.98 6.00 -1.85
CA ILE A 2 -11.36 6.31 -0.55
C ILE A 2 -10.33 7.41 -0.76
N ASP A 3 -10.37 8.45 0.08
CA ASP A 3 -9.36 9.51 0.11
C ASP A 3 -8.39 9.28 1.27
N VAL A 4 -7.10 9.20 0.94
CA VAL A 4 -6.02 8.98 1.91
C VAL A 4 -5.10 10.18 1.91
N LYS A 5 -4.85 10.75 3.09
CA LYS A 5 -3.93 11.88 3.25
C LYS A 5 -2.63 11.41 3.86
N ILE A 6 -1.54 11.58 3.11
CA ILE A 6 -0.18 11.29 3.53
C ILE A 6 0.55 12.62 3.72
N ASP A 7 0.60 13.08 4.97
CA ASP A 7 1.36 14.26 5.33
C ASP A 7 2.83 13.91 5.60
N PHE A 8 3.73 14.39 4.75
CA PHE A 8 5.16 14.12 4.87
C PHE A 8 5.84 14.92 5.99
N GLU A 9 5.21 15.93 6.60
CA GLU A 9 5.74 16.57 7.81
C GLU A 9 5.63 15.66 9.04
N GLU A 10 4.71 14.68 9.03
CA GLU A 10 4.64 13.68 10.11
C GLU A 10 5.94 12.86 10.21
N LEU A 11 6.74 12.76 9.15
CA LEU A 11 8.03 12.04 9.14
C LEU A 11 9.12 12.74 9.94
N GLU A 12 8.95 14.03 10.27
CA GLU A 12 9.89 14.75 11.14
C GLU A 12 9.76 14.31 12.60
N LYS A 13 8.62 13.74 12.98
CA LYS A 13 8.37 13.23 14.32
C LYS A 13 9.10 11.91 14.54
N ASP A 14 9.49 11.67 15.78
CA ASP A 14 9.91 10.34 16.20
C ASP A 14 8.67 9.49 16.48
N VAL A 15 8.61 8.34 15.81
CA VAL A 15 7.48 7.41 15.87
C VAL A 15 8.02 6.04 16.22
N ILE A 16 7.32 5.36 17.12
CA ILE A 16 7.47 3.93 17.36
C ILE A 16 6.26 3.26 16.71
N TYR A 17 6.52 2.30 15.83
CA TYR A 17 5.50 1.46 15.24
C TYR A 17 5.41 0.18 16.06
N ALA A 18 4.20 -0.28 16.36
CA ALA A 18 3.98 -1.52 17.10
C ALA A 18 3.01 -2.42 16.32
N ASP A 19 3.33 -3.70 16.24
CA ASP A 19 2.44 -4.73 15.73
C ASP A 19 2.53 -6.02 16.58
N LYS A 20 1.95 -7.11 16.07
CA LYS A 20 1.95 -8.42 16.75
C LYS A 20 3.34 -9.00 17.03
N PHE A 21 4.39 -8.50 16.36
CA PHE A 21 5.77 -8.95 16.52
C PHE A 21 6.58 -8.05 17.47
N GLY A 22 6.00 -6.92 17.92
CA GLY A 22 6.59 -6.03 18.91
C GLY A 22 6.70 -4.59 18.43
N GLU A 23 7.56 -3.84 19.12
CA GLU A 23 7.82 -2.42 18.84
C GLU A 23 9.05 -2.26 17.94
N TYR A 24 8.95 -1.31 17.01
CA TYR A 24 10.00 -0.96 16.08
C TYR A 24 10.15 0.56 15.96
N LYS A 25 11.38 1.03 16.15
CA LYS A 25 11.77 2.42 15.92
C LYS A 25 12.56 2.53 14.62
N PRO A 26 12.07 3.28 13.61
CA PRO A 26 12.83 3.53 12.38
C PRO A 26 14.16 4.23 12.69
N LYS A 27 15.22 3.77 12.02
CA LYS A 27 16.60 4.22 12.17
C LYS A 27 16.98 5.29 11.17
N ASN A 28 16.29 5.34 10.02
CA ASN A 28 16.58 6.27 8.94
C ASN A 28 15.30 6.76 8.25
N ILE A 29 15.43 7.73 7.36
CA ILE A 29 14.30 8.35 6.68
C ILE A 29 13.58 7.39 5.71
N ILE A 30 14.29 6.42 5.10
CA ILE A 30 13.69 5.41 4.22
C ILE A 30 12.72 4.54 5.02
N GLU A 31 13.15 4.04 6.17
CA GLU A 31 12.32 3.25 7.07
C GLU A 31 11.13 4.06 7.60
N LYS A 32 11.32 5.35 7.90
CA LYS A 32 10.22 6.24 8.29
C LYS A 32 9.16 6.36 7.18
N VAL A 33 9.58 6.59 5.93
CA VAL A 33 8.66 6.73 4.77
C VAL A 33 7.83 5.47 4.58
N TYR A 34 8.48 4.30 4.46
CA TYR A 34 7.76 3.06 4.16
C TYR A 34 6.92 2.57 5.34
N GLY A 35 7.42 2.69 6.57
CA GLY A 35 6.63 2.37 7.76
C GLY A 35 5.39 3.26 7.90
N TYR A 36 5.52 4.54 7.58
CA TYR A 36 4.42 5.50 7.59
C TYR A 36 3.37 5.19 6.53
N LEU A 37 3.80 4.91 5.29
CA LEU A 37 2.92 4.52 4.19
C LEU A 37 2.20 3.21 4.49
N SER A 38 2.91 2.18 4.97
CA SER A 38 2.30 0.91 5.40
C SER A 38 1.19 1.15 6.42
N LYS A 39 1.46 1.97 7.45
CA LYS A 39 0.46 2.28 8.48
C LYS A 39 -0.75 3.01 7.90
N LYS A 40 -0.53 4.06 7.09
CA LYS A 40 -1.62 4.87 6.53
C LYS A 40 -2.49 4.12 5.53
N LEU A 41 -1.92 3.13 4.85
CA LEU A 41 -2.62 2.27 3.88
C LEU A 41 -3.14 0.96 4.48
N ASN A 42 -3.03 0.78 5.80
CA ASN A 42 -3.41 -0.45 6.50
C ASN A 42 -2.76 -1.71 5.87
N LEU A 43 -1.45 -1.63 5.62
CA LEU A 43 -0.63 -2.75 5.16
C LEU A 43 0.18 -3.33 6.32
N PRO A 44 0.70 -4.56 6.19
CA PRO A 44 1.76 -5.03 7.06
C PRO A 44 2.88 -3.99 7.15
N LEU A 45 3.39 -3.78 8.36
CA LEU A 45 4.48 -2.84 8.57
C LEU A 45 5.70 -3.30 7.77
N ARG A 46 6.15 -2.45 6.85
CA ARG A 46 7.32 -2.66 6.01
C ARG A 46 8.16 -1.40 6.06
N PHE A 47 9.43 -1.57 6.36
CA PHE A 47 10.36 -0.46 6.55
C PHE A 47 11.33 -0.30 5.37
N GLY A 48 11.04 -0.94 4.23
CA GLY A 48 11.87 -0.87 3.03
C GLY A 48 11.02 -0.94 1.75
N PRO A 49 11.61 -0.52 0.61
CA PRO A 49 10.91 -0.41 -0.66
C PRO A 49 10.36 -1.76 -1.16
N ASP A 50 11.19 -2.81 -1.17
CA ASP A 50 10.81 -4.11 -1.72
C ASP A 50 9.64 -4.72 -0.95
N GLY A 51 9.77 -4.77 0.38
CA GLY A 51 8.71 -5.27 1.23
C GLY A 51 7.43 -4.44 1.11
N PHE A 52 7.51 -3.11 1.00
CA PHE A 52 6.33 -2.28 0.78
C PHE A 52 5.69 -2.55 -0.60
N LYS A 53 6.52 -2.69 -1.64
CA LYS A 53 6.10 -2.93 -3.03
C LYS A 53 5.22 -4.17 -3.14
N ASP A 54 5.59 -5.27 -2.50
CA ASP A 54 4.84 -6.53 -2.55
C ASP A 54 3.41 -6.38 -2.01
N PHE A 55 3.25 -5.68 -0.89
CA PHE A 55 1.92 -5.44 -0.31
C PHE A 55 1.13 -4.35 -1.05
N PHE A 56 1.82 -3.34 -1.57
CA PHE A 56 1.19 -2.32 -2.40
C PHE A 56 0.67 -2.92 -3.73
N TRP A 57 1.38 -3.91 -4.28
CA TRP A 57 0.92 -4.69 -5.41
C TRP A 57 -0.33 -5.50 -5.07
N LEU A 58 -0.35 -6.19 -3.92
CA LEU A 58 -1.52 -6.99 -3.50
C LEU A 58 -2.80 -6.17 -3.34
N ILE A 59 -2.71 -4.95 -2.79
CA ILE A 59 -3.91 -4.11 -2.63
C ILE A 59 -4.46 -3.59 -3.95
N ARG A 60 -3.69 -3.61 -5.05
CA ARG A 60 -4.17 -3.18 -6.37
C ARG A 60 -5.28 -4.07 -6.90
N TYR A 61 -5.41 -5.30 -6.43
CA TYR A 61 -6.51 -6.18 -6.82
C TYR A 61 -7.73 -5.87 -5.95
N LYS A 62 -8.90 -5.70 -6.58
CA LYS A 62 -10.18 -5.73 -5.86
C LYS A 62 -10.24 -7.07 -5.12
N GLU A 63 -10.85 -7.07 -3.93
CA GLU A 63 -11.05 -8.34 -3.22
C GLU A 63 -11.66 -9.34 -4.20
N TRP A 64 -11.15 -10.57 -4.16
CA TRP A 64 -11.56 -11.65 -5.06
C TRP A 64 -13.02 -12.01 -4.78
N GLU A 65 -13.97 -11.22 -5.31
CA GLU A 65 -15.40 -11.43 -5.04
C GLU A 65 -15.91 -12.70 -5.71
N GLU A 66 -15.28 -13.20 -6.78
CA GLU A 66 -15.52 -14.55 -7.31
C GLU A 66 -14.21 -15.14 -7.86
N TYR A 67 -13.57 -16.01 -7.08
CA TYR A 67 -12.34 -16.71 -7.49
C TYR A 67 -12.71 -17.86 -8.45
N ARG A 68 -12.21 -17.85 -9.69
CA ARG A 68 -12.06 -19.08 -10.48
C ARG A 68 -11.00 -19.91 -9.79
N GLU A 69 -11.31 -21.13 -9.38
CA GLU A 69 -10.34 -22.12 -8.86
C GLU A 69 -9.04 -22.04 -9.66
N VAL A 70 -7.97 -21.61 -8.98
CA VAL A 70 -6.59 -21.69 -9.45
C VAL A 70 -6.01 -22.82 -8.63
N ASP A 71 -5.61 -23.87 -9.32
CA ASP A 71 -5.13 -25.17 -8.82
C ASP A 71 -3.83 -25.11 -7.98
N GLU A 72 -3.40 -23.93 -7.55
CA GLU A 72 -2.09 -23.72 -6.91
C GLU A 72 -2.10 -23.84 -5.37
N TRP A 73 -3.27 -23.92 -4.74
CA TRP A 73 -3.38 -24.06 -3.28
C TRP A 73 -3.42 -25.53 -2.86
N GLY A 74 -2.68 -25.88 -1.82
CA GLY A 74 -2.59 -27.27 -1.33
C GLY A 74 -3.87 -27.77 -0.66
N SER A 75 -4.77 -26.88 -0.21
CA SER A 75 -6.05 -27.23 0.43
C SER A 75 -7.06 -26.06 0.49
N TYR A 76 -8.33 -26.39 0.76
CA TYR A 76 -9.40 -25.40 0.98
C TYR A 76 -9.20 -24.61 2.29
N GLU A 77 -8.61 -25.20 3.33
CA GLU A 77 -8.28 -24.48 4.57
C GLU A 77 -7.18 -23.44 4.37
N GLU A 78 -6.15 -23.77 3.60
CA GLU A 78 -5.08 -22.82 3.21
C GLU A 78 -5.67 -21.63 2.46
N TYR A 79 -6.61 -21.88 1.53
CA TYR A 79 -7.38 -20.84 0.85
C TYR A 79 -8.17 -19.94 1.82
N LEU A 80 -8.91 -20.52 2.77
CA LEU A 80 -9.69 -19.72 3.72
C LEU A 80 -8.81 -18.87 4.63
N GLN A 81 -7.65 -19.39 5.03
CA GLN A 81 -6.69 -18.66 5.84
C GLN A 81 -6.06 -17.50 5.05
N GLU A 82 -5.59 -17.75 3.83
CA GLU A 82 -5.09 -16.71 2.93
C GLU A 82 -6.14 -15.63 2.66
N LYS A 83 -7.40 -16.01 2.41
CA LYS A 83 -8.51 -15.06 2.21
C LYS A 83 -8.74 -14.20 3.46
N SER A 84 -8.78 -14.82 4.64
CA SER A 84 -8.93 -14.12 5.91
C SER A 84 -7.78 -13.12 6.12
N GLU A 85 -6.55 -13.59 5.93
CA GLU A 85 -5.35 -12.76 6.12
C GLU A 85 -5.24 -11.63 5.09
N ASN A 86 -5.62 -11.85 3.84
CA ASN A 86 -5.58 -10.82 2.79
C ASN A 86 -6.73 -9.82 2.92
N SER A 87 -7.90 -10.24 3.40
CA SER A 87 -9.04 -9.35 3.64
C SER A 87 -8.82 -8.35 4.77
N GLN A 88 -7.83 -8.59 5.65
CA GLN A 88 -7.54 -7.70 6.78
C GLN A 88 -6.75 -6.45 6.37
N TYR A 89 -6.07 -6.51 5.22
CA TYR A 89 -5.19 -5.45 4.74
C TYR A 89 -5.81 -4.60 3.66
N GLY A 90 -5.30 -3.38 3.53
CA GLY A 90 -5.85 -2.34 2.67
C GLY A 90 -6.95 -1.55 3.37
N LEU A 91 -7.15 -0.31 2.91
CA LEU A 91 -8.21 0.54 3.40
C LEU A 91 -9.55 0.13 2.77
N LYS A 92 -10.60 0.24 3.57
CA LYS A 92 -11.97 -0.11 3.20
C LYS A 92 -12.85 1.13 3.27
N ASN A 93 -13.82 1.22 2.37
CA ASN A 93 -14.80 2.30 2.39
C ASN A 93 -15.80 2.10 3.56
N LYS A 94 -16.80 2.98 3.67
CA LYS A 94 -17.81 2.92 4.75
C LYS A 94 -18.63 1.62 4.81
N PHE A 95 -18.60 0.81 3.74
CA PHE A 95 -19.28 -0.48 3.64
C PHE A 95 -18.36 -1.66 3.96
N GLY A 96 -17.08 -1.41 4.31
CA GLY A 96 -16.15 -2.47 4.66
C GLY A 96 -15.55 -3.21 3.46
N ILE A 97 -15.66 -2.66 2.25
CA ILE A 97 -15.06 -3.21 1.02
C ILE A 97 -13.88 -2.36 0.56
N ARG A 98 -12.88 -2.99 -0.07
CA ARG A 98 -11.82 -2.26 -0.78
C ARG A 98 -12.42 -1.56 -2.00
N ASP A 99 -11.93 -0.36 -2.28
CA ASP A 99 -12.52 0.55 -3.25
C ASP A 99 -11.41 1.43 -3.84
N ASP A 100 -11.66 2.04 -4.99
CA ASP A 100 -10.70 2.91 -5.67
C ASP A 100 -10.18 3.98 -4.71
N MET A 101 -8.92 4.36 -4.86
CA MET A 101 -8.22 5.21 -3.90
C MET A 101 -7.62 6.44 -4.56
N THR A 102 -7.76 7.58 -3.91
CA THR A 102 -6.93 8.76 -4.17
C THR A 102 -6.01 9.00 -2.99
N ILE A 103 -4.69 9.00 -3.23
CA ILE A 103 -3.66 9.25 -2.24
C ILE A 103 -3.16 10.68 -2.42
N HIS A 104 -3.49 11.54 -1.47
CA HIS A 104 -3.10 12.93 -1.42
C HIS A 104 -1.80 13.06 -0.63
N PHE A 105 -0.73 13.43 -1.33
CA PHE A 105 0.60 13.70 -0.78
C PHE A 105 0.68 15.17 -0.36
N LEU A 106 0.57 15.40 0.95
CA LEU A 106 0.67 16.74 1.55
C LEU A 106 2.13 17.03 1.92
N ASN A 107 2.56 18.28 1.76
CA ASN A 107 3.92 18.74 2.07
C ASN A 107 5.05 17.96 1.36
N PHE A 108 4.71 17.22 0.30
CA PHE A 108 5.65 16.35 -0.40
C PHE A 108 6.73 17.14 -1.15
N ASN A 109 6.42 18.34 -1.64
CA ASN A 109 7.41 19.19 -2.30
C ASN A 109 8.53 19.62 -1.33
N LYS A 110 8.18 19.97 -0.09
CA LYS A 110 9.15 20.27 0.97
C LYS A 110 10.00 19.05 1.31
N PHE A 111 9.36 17.88 1.44
CA PHE A 111 10.07 16.61 1.62
C PHE A 111 11.04 16.31 0.47
N LYS A 112 10.60 16.48 -0.78
CA LYS A 112 11.38 16.25 -2.00
C LYS A 112 12.58 17.19 -2.11
N GLN A 113 12.49 18.43 -1.65
CA GLN A 113 13.65 19.33 -1.60
C GLN A 113 14.74 18.80 -0.67
N LYS A 114 14.36 18.20 0.46
CA LYS A 114 15.28 17.67 1.48
C LYS A 114 15.79 16.27 1.14
N TYR A 115 14.96 15.43 0.53
CA TYR A 115 15.22 14.01 0.27
C TYR A 115 14.91 13.63 -1.18
N LYS A 116 15.51 14.37 -2.13
CA LYS A 116 15.20 14.28 -3.57
C LYS A 116 15.19 12.86 -4.14
N ASN A 117 16.22 12.06 -3.85
CA ASN A 117 16.34 10.71 -4.39
C ASN A 117 15.21 9.83 -3.85
N ILE A 118 15.03 9.80 -2.53
CA ILE A 118 13.98 9.01 -1.87
C ILE A 118 12.58 9.39 -2.36
N ALA A 119 12.31 10.68 -2.51
CA ALA A 119 11.03 11.17 -3.03
C ALA A 119 10.77 10.73 -4.47
N ASN A 120 11.79 10.81 -5.34
CA ASN A 120 11.68 10.35 -6.72
C ASN A 120 11.52 8.83 -6.80
N ASP A 121 12.33 8.09 -6.04
CA ASP A 121 12.28 6.63 -6.00
C ASP A 121 10.93 6.12 -5.51
N LEU A 122 10.31 6.80 -4.53
CA LEU A 122 8.95 6.50 -4.09
C LEU A 122 7.93 6.67 -5.20
N LEU A 123 7.97 7.79 -5.94
CA LEU A 123 7.03 8.02 -7.05
C LEU A 123 7.23 7.00 -8.17
N VAL A 124 8.48 6.68 -8.50
CA VAL A 124 8.81 5.64 -9.48
C VAL A 124 8.24 4.29 -9.02
N LEU A 125 8.53 3.88 -7.78
CA LEU A 125 8.02 2.62 -7.22
C LEU A 125 6.50 2.52 -7.30
N LEU A 126 5.77 3.56 -6.90
CA LEU A 126 4.31 3.55 -6.92
C LEU A 126 3.76 3.47 -8.35
N ASN A 127 4.29 4.28 -9.27
CA ASN A 127 3.89 4.26 -10.68
C ASN A 127 4.24 2.95 -11.37
N ASP A 128 5.39 2.36 -11.03
CA ASP A 128 5.82 1.07 -11.55
C ASP A 128 4.85 -0.02 -11.12
N VAL A 129 4.48 -0.09 -9.83
CA VAL A 129 3.49 -1.07 -9.36
C VAL A 129 2.14 -0.86 -10.03
N ILE A 130 1.66 0.38 -10.14
CA ILE A 130 0.39 0.70 -10.81
C ILE A 130 0.40 0.24 -12.27
N SER A 131 1.48 0.55 -13.00
CA SER A 131 1.63 0.21 -14.41
C SER A 131 1.84 -1.28 -14.65
N GLU A 132 2.60 -1.93 -13.77
CA GLU A 132 2.91 -3.35 -13.90
C GLU A 132 1.68 -4.20 -13.59
N THR A 133 0.98 -3.93 -12.47
CA THR A 133 -0.28 -4.63 -12.12
C THR A 133 -1.34 -4.52 -13.22
N ALA A 134 -1.41 -3.38 -13.91
CA ALA A 134 -2.36 -3.18 -15.01
C ALA A 134 -2.16 -4.17 -16.18
N LYS A 135 -0.94 -4.68 -16.40
CA LYS A 135 -0.65 -5.68 -17.45
C LYS A 135 -1.24 -7.06 -17.14
N TYR A 136 -1.47 -7.34 -15.87
CA TYR A 136 -1.99 -8.62 -15.37
C TYR A 136 -3.51 -8.60 -15.14
N SER A 137 -4.18 -7.51 -15.50
CA SER A 137 -5.63 -7.46 -15.45
C SER A 137 -6.25 -8.50 -16.38
N THR A 138 -7.17 -9.28 -15.85
CA THR A 138 -7.90 -10.32 -16.59
C THR A 138 -9.29 -9.86 -17.04
N ASP A 139 -9.75 -8.70 -16.56
CA ASP A 139 -11.09 -8.16 -16.80
C ASP A 139 -11.05 -6.69 -17.23
N ASN A 140 -10.20 -6.35 -18.22
CA ASN A 140 -10.09 -5.01 -18.80
C ASN A 140 -9.94 -3.86 -17.77
N GLY A 141 -9.28 -4.14 -16.66
CA GLY A 141 -9.03 -3.24 -15.53
C GLY A 141 -10.07 -3.27 -14.42
N ASN A 142 -11.19 -3.99 -14.59
CA ASN A 142 -12.27 -4.04 -13.60
C ASN A 142 -11.90 -4.81 -12.33
N ASP A 143 -10.96 -5.76 -12.43
CA ASP A 143 -10.39 -6.55 -11.34
C ASP A 143 -9.36 -5.77 -10.50
N LEU A 144 -8.98 -4.56 -10.93
CA LEU A 144 -8.02 -3.71 -10.25
C LEU A 144 -8.69 -2.50 -9.61
N LEU A 145 -8.23 -2.11 -8.42
CA LEU A 145 -8.50 -0.83 -7.80
C LEU A 145 -7.74 0.26 -8.55
N ASN A 146 -8.46 1.29 -8.97
CA ASN A 146 -7.82 2.50 -9.46
C ASN A 146 -7.15 3.23 -8.28
N ILE A 147 -5.85 3.47 -8.36
CA ILE A 147 -5.10 4.25 -7.37
C ILE A 147 -4.52 5.47 -8.07
N THR A 148 -4.99 6.65 -7.66
CA THR A 148 -4.49 7.94 -8.16
C THR A 148 -3.63 8.61 -7.09
N ILE A 149 -2.48 9.15 -7.48
CA ILE A 149 -1.60 9.91 -6.59
C ILE A 149 -1.71 11.38 -6.95
N VAL A 150 -2.08 12.21 -5.98
CA VAL A 150 -2.19 13.66 -6.11
C VAL A 150 -1.17 14.30 -5.19
N ILE A 151 -0.28 15.11 -5.75
CA ILE A 151 0.65 15.93 -4.95
C ILE A 151 -0.03 17.27 -4.70
N GLU A 152 -0.39 17.55 -3.45
CA GLU A 152 -0.94 18.84 -3.07
C GLU A 152 0.18 19.89 -3.04
N SER A 153 -0.10 21.06 -3.61
CA SER A 153 0.84 22.16 -3.79
C SER A 153 1.12 22.92 -2.50
#